data_AF-A0A6P0JVP6-F1
#
_entry.id   AF-A0A6P0JVP6-F1
#
_cell.length_a   1.000
_cell.length_b   1.000
_cell.length_c   1.000
_cell.angle_alpha   90.00
_cell.angle_beta   90.00
_cell.angle_gamma   90.00
#
_symmetry.space_group_name_H-M   'P 1'
#
loop_
_entity.id
_entity.type
_entity.pdbx_description
1 polymer ?
#
loop_
_entity_poly.entity_id
_entity_poly.type
_entity_poly.pdbx_seq_one_letter_code
_entity_poly.pdbx_strand_id
1 'polypeptide(L)' 'VRVTNLNNGRSTIVRINDRGPFVGNRVIDLSRGAASDIGMIGSGVAPVRLEILSR' A
#
# COMPACT_ATOMS: atom_id res chain seq x y z
N VAL A 1 -9.37 2.94 -0.30
CA VAL A 1 -8.74 1.82 0.43
C VAL A 1 -7.72 2.40 1.38
N ARG A 2 -7.76 2.05 2.67
CA ARG A 2 -6.67 2.38 3.59
C ARG A 2 -5.59 1.31 3.49
N VAL A 3 -4.34 1.75 3.38
CA VAL A 3 -3.16 0.90 3.31
C VAL A 3 -2.32 1.18 4.55
N THR A 4 -2.05 0.16 5.36
CA THR A 4 -1.26 0.28 6.58
C THR A 4 0.00 -0.55 6.45
N ASN A 5 1.18 0.08 6.57
CA ASN A 5 2.46 -0.62 6.62
C ASN A 5 2.63 -1.28 7.98
N LEU A 6 2.73 -2.62 8.00
CA LEU A 6 2.78 -3.40 9.24
C LEU A 6 4.14 -3.31 9.94
N ASN A 7 5.20 -2.86 9.26
CA ASN A 7 6.51 -2.68 9.88
C ASN A 7 6.58 -1.44 10.79
N ASN A 8 5.75 -0.42 10.54
CA ASN A 8 5.85 0.87 11.24
C ASN A 8 4.50 1.49 11.67
N GLY A 9 3.37 0.85 11.34
CA GLY A 9 2.03 1.31 11.70
C GLY A 9 1.51 2.53 10.92
N ARG A 10 2.30 3.10 10.00
CA ARG A 10 1.87 4.26 9.19
C ARG A 10 0.84 3.83 8.16
N SER A 11 -0.13 4.70 7.87
CA SER A 11 -1.18 4.42 6.89
C SER A 11 -1.49 5.60 5.99
N THR A 12 -2.02 5.30 4.79
CA THR A 12 -2.51 6.29 3.84
C THR A 12 -3.77 5.77 3.15
N ILE A 13 -4.63 6.67 2.67
CA ILE A 13 -5.83 6.32 1.92
C ILE A 13 -5.55 6.53 0.44
N VAL A 14 -5.74 5.49 -0.35
CA VAL A 14 -5.57 5.51 -1.80
C VAL A 14 -6.86 5.19 -2.53
N ARG A 15 -6.96 5.68 -3.76
CA ARG A 15 -7.97 5.29 -4.74
C ARG A 15 -7.40 4.22 -5.66
N ILE A 16 -8.16 3.15 -5.88
CA ILE A 16 -7.77 2.13 -6.87
C ILE A 16 -8.00 2.71 -8.27
N ASN A 17 -6.96 2.66 -9.12
CA ASN A 17 -6.99 3.21 -10.47
C ASN A 17 -6.36 2.30 -11.53
N ASP A 18 -5.83 1.14 -11.14
CA ASP A 18 -5.20 0.18 -12.06
C ASP A 18 -5.38 -1.26 -11.54
N ARG A 19 -5.12 -2.25 -12.41
CA ARG A 19 -5.13 -3.68 -12.11
C ARG A 19 -3.72 -4.22 -11.82
N GLY A 20 -3.65 -5.46 -11.36
CA GLY A 20 -2.43 -6.09 -10.84
C GLY A 20 -2.49 -6.26 -9.32
N PRO A 21 -1.42 -6.72 -8.67
CA PRO A 21 -0.09 -7.02 -9.23
C PRO A 21 -0.04 -8.31 -10.06
N PHE A 22 0.82 -8.37 -11.07
CA PHE A 22 0.98 -9.55 -11.97
C PHE A 22 2.04 -10.55 -11.51
N VAL A 23 2.62 -10.33 -10.34
CA VAL A 23 3.67 -11.17 -9.72
C VAL A 23 3.12 -11.74 -8.43
N GLY A 24 3.40 -13.02 -8.17
CA GLY A 24 3.01 -13.67 -6.93
C GLY A 24 3.54 -12.93 -5.69
N ASN A 25 2.81 -13.04 -4.58
CA ASN A 25 3.14 -12.47 -3.26
C ASN A 25 3.04 -10.93 -3.13
N ARG A 26 2.43 -10.22 -4.08
CA ARG A 26 2.11 -8.79 -3.93
C ARG A 26 0.60 -8.57 -4.00
N VAL A 27 0.07 -7.79 -3.07
CA VAL A 27 -1.38 -7.51 -2.98
C VAL A 27 -1.76 -6.13 -3.52
N ILE A 28 -0.81 -5.18 -3.57
CA ILE A 28 -1.02 -3.82 -4.08
C ILE A 28 0.31 -3.23 -4.55
N ASP A 29 0.27 -2.42 -5.61
CA ASP A 29 1.37 -1.54 -5.99
C ASP A 29 0.95 -0.08 -5.66
N LEU A 30 1.85 0.68 -5.04
CA LEU A 30 1.58 2.05 -4.63
C LEU A 30 2.30 3.04 -5.54
N SER A 31 1.70 4.21 -5.72
CA SER A 31 2.42 5.35 -6.28
C SER A 31 3.59 5.74 -5.35
N ARG A 32 4.60 6.41 -5.89
CA ARG A 32 5.75 6.88 -5.10
C ARG A 32 5.31 7.76 -3.92
N GLY A 33 4.28 8.59 -4.10
CA GLY A 33 3.72 9.42 -3.03
C GLY A 33 3.17 8.57 -1.89
N ALA A 34 2.26 7.64 -2.18
CA ALA A 34 1.66 6.78 -1.17
C ALA A 34 2.69 5.87 -0.47
N ALA A 35 3.71 5.39 -1.20
CA ALA A 35 4.82 4.64 -0.62
C ALA A 35 5.68 5.49 0.32
N SER A 36 5.84 6.79 0.02
CA SER A 36 6.52 7.75 0.91
C SER A 36 5.71 7.98 2.19
N ASP A 37 4.40 8.17 2.08
CA ASP A 37 3.51 8.41 3.23
C ASP A 37 3.60 7.29 4.27
N ILE A 38 3.63 6.03 3.82
CA ILE A 38 3.75 4.86 4.71
C ILE A 38 5.20 4.44 4.98
N GLY A 39 6.17 5.23 4.53
CA GLY A 39 7.59 5.06 4.85
C GLY A 39 8.22 3.78 4.31
N MET A 40 7.86 3.34 3.10
CA MET A 40 8.39 2.10 2.49
C MET A 40 9.34 2.32 1.31
N ILE A 41 9.69 3.57 0.98
CA ILE A 41 10.57 3.88 -0.17
C ILE A 41 11.93 3.16 -0.03
N GLY A 42 12.54 3.20 1.16
CA GLY A 42 13.84 2.57 1.39
C GLY A 42 13.81 1.04 1.36
N SER A 43 12.72 0.42 1.80
CA SER A 43 12.59 -1.05 1.83
C SER A 43 12.16 -1.63 0.48
N GLY A 44 11.58 -0.82 -0.40
CA GLY A 44 11.04 -1.22 -1.71
C GLY A 44 9.73 -2.00 -1.62
N VAL A 45 9.65 -2.98 -0.72
CA VAL A 45 8.44 -3.75 -0.38
C VAL A 45 8.19 -3.70 1.13
N ALA A 46 6.93 -3.92 1.53
CA ALA A 46 6.53 -3.99 2.92
C ALA A 46 5.28 -4.88 3.08
N PRO A 47 5.15 -5.62 4.19
CA PRO A 47 3.89 -6.26 4.56
C PRO A 47 2.85 -5.17 4.87
N VAL A 48 1.67 -5.29 4.28
CA VAL A 48 0.60 -4.29 4.41
C VAL A 48 -0.73 -4.94 4.78
N ARG A 49 -1.56 -4.19 5.51
CA ARG A 49 -2.99 -4.46 5.67
C ARG A 49 -3.79 -3.51 4.77
N LEU A 50 -4.79 -4.05 4.09
CA LEU A 50 -5.74 -3.29 3.28
C LEU A 50 -7.11 -3.27 3.94
N GLU A 51 -7.73 -2.10 3.99
CA GLU A 51 -9.11 -1.93 4.47
C GLU A 51 -9.94 -1.20 3.41
N ILE A 52 -11.08 -1.80 3.05
CA ILE A 52 -12.08 -1.14 2.22
C ILE A 52 -12.83 -0.17 3.13
N LEU A 53 -12.79 1.11 2.77
CA LEU A 53 -13.55 2.14 3.48
C LEU A 53 -15.00 2.02 3.02
N SER A 54 -15.93 1.85 3.96
CA SER A 54 -17.37 1.88 3.67
C SER A 54 -17.74 3.24 3.07
N ARG A 55 -18.75 3.22 2.20
CA ARG A 55 -19.27 4.42 1.55
C ARG A 55 -20.08 5.28 2.51
#